data_AF-A0AAU9SL61-F1
#
_entry.id   AF-A0AAU9SL61-F1
#
_cell.length_a   1.000
_cell.length_b   1.000
_cell.length_c   1.000
_cell.angle_alpha   90.00
_cell.angle_beta   90.00
_cell.angle_gamma   90.00
#
_symmetry.space_group_name_H-M   'P 1'
#
loop_
_entity.id
_entity.type
_entity.pdbx_description
1 polymer ?
#
loop_
_entity_poly.entity_id
_entity_poly.type
_entity_poly.pdbx_seq_one_letter_code
_entity_poly.pdbx_strand_id
1 'polypeptide(L)'
;MDAQPWQLAGECPENTIPVKRVTKEDLLRVDNINNYGKKTSRTNISQPHQFYHPTAIGENVYHEYATTSANGVFRGAKAQMNVWKPRIQEARGFSLSQIWVVGGNDGPGLNTIEAGWHADPDLHGGDASPRIFIFWTSDGYHKAGCYNHLCSGFVQTNKRIALGALLKPISTYNGPQFLLIVQIWKDPKSGNWWLQLNEKELMGYWPKELLPNLANAARTVEWGGEVVNIEKNGQHTTTEMGSGHFPSEGFGKASHFRVVKIIDTSNVIRDPVRMTTVVSKPTCYNLKNGYSRPWGVFFYYGGPGRNPRCH
;
A
#
# COMPACT_ATOMS: atom_id res chain seq x y z
N MET A 1 0.91 -17.77 -0.15
CA MET A 1 -0.50 -17.44 -0.42
C MET A 1 -1.18 -18.73 -0.81
N ASP A 2 -2.31 -19.02 -0.20
CA ASP A 2 -3.16 -20.14 -0.62
C ASP A 2 -3.77 -19.84 -2.00
N ALA A 3 -4.36 -20.86 -2.62
CA ALA A 3 -5.00 -20.71 -3.92
C ALA A 3 -6.09 -19.62 -3.88
N GLN A 4 -6.09 -18.73 -4.88
CA GLN A 4 -7.11 -17.72 -5.06
C GLN A 4 -8.40 -18.38 -5.56
N PRO A 5 -9.60 -17.89 -5.17
CA PRO A 5 -10.87 -18.53 -5.52
C PRO A 5 -11.08 -18.75 -7.03
N TRP A 6 -10.55 -17.87 -7.89
CA TRP A 6 -10.67 -18.01 -9.34
C TRP A 6 -9.96 -19.26 -9.88
N GLN A 7 -8.95 -19.77 -9.17
CA GLN A 7 -8.20 -20.97 -9.58
C GLN A 7 -9.06 -22.23 -9.48
N LEU A 8 -10.19 -22.18 -8.77
CA LEU A 8 -11.21 -23.24 -8.79
C LEU A 8 -11.90 -23.35 -10.15
N ALA A 9 -11.93 -22.27 -10.93
CA ALA A 9 -12.51 -22.24 -12.27
C ALA A 9 -11.52 -22.65 -13.38
N GLY A 10 -10.23 -22.83 -13.05
CA GLY A 10 -9.19 -23.26 -13.97
C GLY A 10 -7.87 -22.52 -13.80
N GLU A 11 -6.98 -22.70 -14.77
CA GLU A 11 -5.66 -22.07 -14.79
C GLU A 11 -5.53 -21.15 -16.01
N CYS A 12 -4.62 -20.16 -15.92
CA CYS A 12 -4.29 -19.32 -17.05
C CYS A 12 -3.51 -20.12 -18.11
N PRO A 13 -3.96 -20.13 -19.39
CA PRO A 13 -3.20 -20.68 -20.49
C PRO A 13 -1.78 -20.11 -20.60
N GLU A 14 -0.90 -20.80 -21.33
CA GLU A 14 0.43 -20.27 -21.62
C GLU A 14 0.36 -18.88 -22.25
N ASN A 15 1.29 -18.01 -21.87
CA ASN A 15 1.36 -16.61 -22.32
C ASN A 15 0.14 -15.75 -21.94
N THR A 16 -0.65 -16.16 -20.93
CA THR A 16 -1.74 -15.35 -20.37
C THR A 16 -1.56 -15.10 -18.88
N ILE A 17 -2.25 -14.08 -18.37
CA ILE A 17 -2.25 -13.69 -16.96
C ILE A 17 -3.68 -13.60 -16.42
N PRO A 18 -3.89 -13.82 -15.11
CA PRO A 18 -5.20 -13.62 -14.52
C PRO A 18 -5.45 -12.14 -14.28
N VAL A 19 -6.56 -11.63 -14.80
CA VAL A 19 -6.98 -10.23 -14.63
C VAL A 19 -8.34 -10.22 -13.94
N LYS A 20 -8.45 -9.49 -12.83
CA LYS A 20 -9.75 -9.30 -12.16
C LYS A 20 -10.67 -8.51 -13.10
N ARG A 21 -11.85 -9.07 -13.39
CA ARG A 21 -12.88 -8.39 -14.15
C ARG A 21 -13.45 -7.21 -13.36
N VAL A 22 -13.60 -6.06 -14.02
CA VAL A 22 -14.33 -4.89 -13.51
C VAL A 22 -15.82 -5.12 -13.76
N THR A 23 -16.65 -4.97 -12.73
CA THR A 23 -18.12 -5.18 -12.86
C THR A 23 -18.85 -3.86 -13.07
N LYS A 24 -20.15 -3.93 -13.39
CA LYS A 24 -21.00 -2.73 -13.49
C LYS A 24 -21.11 -2.02 -12.14
N GLU A 25 -21.21 -2.78 -11.06
CA GLU A 25 -21.30 -2.28 -9.68
C GLU A 25 -20.04 -1.52 -9.27
N ASP A 26 -18.86 -1.95 -9.74
CA ASP A 26 -17.61 -1.21 -9.55
C ASP A 26 -17.69 0.17 -10.23
N LEU A 27 -18.21 0.22 -11.45
CA LEU A 27 -18.27 1.44 -12.27
C LEU A 27 -19.37 2.42 -11.85
N LEU A 28 -20.44 1.93 -11.23
CA LEU A 28 -21.55 2.77 -10.73
C LEU A 28 -21.17 3.59 -9.48
N ARG A 29 -20.02 3.32 -8.85
CA ARG A 29 -19.56 4.00 -7.63
C ARG A 29 -18.68 5.21 -7.90
N VAL A 30 -18.21 5.38 -9.14
CA VAL A 30 -17.39 6.53 -9.53
C VAL A 30 -18.20 7.58 -10.28
N ASP A 31 -17.95 8.85 -9.97
CA ASP A 31 -18.55 10.00 -10.68
C ASP A 31 -18.19 10.00 -12.19
N ASN A 32 -17.02 9.46 -12.53
CA ASN A 32 -16.52 9.38 -13.90
C ASN A 32 -15.72 8.10 -14.11
N ILE A 33 -16.17 7.27 -15.06
CA ILE A 33 -15.52 6.00 -15.43
C ILE A 33 -14.05 6.15 -15.84
N ASN A 34 -13.68 7.28 -16.46
CA ASN A 34 -12.30 7.56 -16.88
C ASN A 34 -11.34 7.78 -15.69
N ASN A 35 -11.89 7.95 -14.49
CA ASN A 35 -11.17 8.10 -13.24
C ASN A 35 -11.18 6.81 -12.40
N TYR A 36 -11.87 5.75 -12.82
CA TYR A 36 -11.90 4.50 -12.08
C TYR A 36 -10.48 3.93 -11.92
N GLY A 37 -10.09 3.65 -10.68
CA GLY A 37 -8.75 3.18 -10.34
C GLY A 37 -7.66 4.24 -10.30
N LYS A 38 -7.96 5.53 -10.52
CA LYS A 38 -6.99 6.61 -10.36
C LYS A 38 -7.13 7.26 -8.98
N LYS A 39 -6.01 7.58 -8.34
CA LYS A 39 -6.01 8.53 -7.21
C LYS A 39 -6.29 9.91 -7.82
N THR A 40 -7.35 10.59 -7.39
CA THR A 40 -7.76 11.88 -7.98
C THR A 40 -6.99 13.03 -7.34
N SER A 41 -6.85 14.14 -8.08
CA SER A 41 -6.23 15.39 -7.65
C SER A 41 -6.92 16.11 -6.47
N ARG A 42 -7.99 15.51 -5.91
CA ARG A 42 -8.58 15.90 -4.62
C ARG A 42 -7.74 15.46 -3.42
N THR A 43 -6.57 14.87 -3.63
CA THR A 43 -5.72 14.30 -2.58
C THR A 43 -4.30 14.89 -2.69
N ASN A 44 -3.79 15.52 -1.63
CA ASN A 44 -2.46 16.17 -1.63
C ASN A 44 -1.32 15.16 -1.39
N ILE A 45 -1.29 14.07 -2.16
CA ILE A 45 -0.29 12.97 -2.01
C ILE A 45 0.98 13.25 -2.84
N SER A 46 1.11 14.44 -3.44
CA SER A 46 2.21 14.81 -4.35
C SER A 46 3.55 15.04 -3.64
N GLN A 47 3.70 14.66 -2.38
CA GLN A 47 4.92 14.74 -1.60
C GLN A 47 5.05 13.52 -0.66
N PRO A 48 6.28 13.10 -0.30
CA PRO A 48 6.50 12.08 0.73
C PRO A 48 5.76 12.39 2.02
N HIS A 49 5.33 11.36 2.77
CA HIS A 49 4.53 11.57 3.98
C HIS A 49 5.25 12.40 5.04
N GLN A 50 6.60 12.38 5.04
CA GLN A 50 7.42 13.21 5.93
C GLN A 50 7.24 14.72 5.72
N PHE A 51 6.83 15.13 4.52
CA PHE A 51 6.53 16.52 4.17
C PHE A 51 5.03 16.77 4.01
N TYR A 52 4.21 15.74 4.22
CA TYR A 52 2.76 15.86 4.10
C TYR A 52 2.19 16.74 5.22
N HIS A 53 1.68 17.89 4.80
CA HIS A 53 0.79 18.70 5.62
C HIS A 53 -0.65 18.40 5.19
N PRO A 54 -1.51 17.87 6.09
CA PRO A 54 -2.91 17.65 5.78
C PRO A 54 -3.57 19.00 5.50
N THR A 55 -3.82 19.29 4.23
CA THR A 55 -4.66 20.41 3.81
C THR A 55 -5.94 19.84 3.25
N ALA A 56 -7.09 20.29 3.75
CA ALA A 56 -8.38 19.96 3.17
C ALA A 56 -8.40 20.36 1.69
N ILE A 57 -8.73 19.43 0.79
CA ILE A 57 -9.00 19.75 -0.62
C ILE A 57 -10.48 19.49 -0.87
N GLY A 58 -11.25 20.55 -1.09
CA GLY A 58 -12.69 20.44 -1.35
C GLY A 58 -13.47 19.90 -0.14
N GLU A 59 -14.35 18.92 -0.37
CA GLU A 59 -15.20 18.28 0.65
C GLU A 59 -14.38 17.54 1.74
N ASN A 60 -13.69 18.22 2.66
CA ASN A 60 -13.11 17.70 3.92
C ASN A 60 -12.52 16.26 3.88
N VAL A 61 -11.84 15.86 2.80
CA VAL A 61 -11.20 14.54 2.71
C VAL A 61 -9.76 14.66 3.19
N TYR A 62 -9.45 14.00 4.31
CA TYR A 62 -8.13 13.95 4.90
C TYR A 62 -7.53 12.56 4.75
N HIS A 63 -6.29 12.50 4.28
CA HIS A 63 -5.49 11.29 4.35
C HIS A 63 -4.71 11.28 5.65
N GLU A 64 -4.83 10.19 6.39
CA GLU A 64 -4.16 10.03 7.68
C GLU A 64 -3.21 8.83 7.65
N TYR A 65 -2.00 9.06 8.16
CA TYR A 65 -0.89 8.15 8.00
C TYR A 65 -0.38 7.69 9.36
N ALA A 66 0.11 6.44 9.38
CA ALA A 66 1.03 5.95 10.41
C ALA A 66 2.15 5.19 9.67
N THR A 67 3.21 5.91 9.35
CA THR A 67 4.28 5.45 8.46
C THR A 67 5.65 5.63 9.06
N THR A 68 6.60 4.85 8.56
CA THR A 68 8.02 5.07 8.76
C THR A 68 8.76 5.04 7.43
N SER A 69 9.82 5.81 7.29
CA SER A 69 10.54 6.00 6.04
C SER A 69 12.05 6.03 6.24
N ALA A 70 12.79 5.71 5.17
CA ALA A 70 14.22 5.91 5.08
C ALA A 70 14.54 6.75 3.84
N ASN A 71 15.43 7.74 4.01
CA ASN A 71 15.92 8.60 2.93
C ASN A 71 17.35 8.19 2.55
N GLY A 72 17.67 8.22 1.25
CA GLY A 72 18.95 7.74 0.73
C GLY A 72 18.85 7.38 -0.74
N VAL A 73 19.81 6.61 -1.25
CA VAL A 73 19.77 6.11 -2.64
C VAL A 73 19.51 4.62 -2.59
N PHE A 74 18.30 4.19 -2.98
CA PHE A 74 17.85 2.81 -2.84
C PHE A 74 17.50 2.19 -4.19
N ARG A 75 17.88 0.92 -4.36
CA ARG A 75 17.48 0.08 -5.49
C ARG A 75 16.23 -0.75 -5.18
N GLY A 76 15.61 -0.57 -4.01
CA GLY A 76 14.40 -1.30 -3.66
C GLY A 76 14.16 -1.43 -2.16
N ALA A 77 13.18 -2.27 -1.83
CA ALA A 77 12.62 -2.43 -0.51
C ALA A 77 12.03 -3.83 -0.33
N LYS A 78 12.04 -4.35 0.89
CA LYS A 78 11.34 -5.58 1.28
C LYS A 78 10.71 -5.42 2.64
N ALA A 79 9.52 -5.97 2.84
CA ALA A 79 8.95 -6.15 4.17
C ALA A 79 7.94 -7.30 4.21
N GLN A 80 7.66 -7.79 5.41
CA GLN A 80 6.52 -8.65 5.71
C GLN A 80 5.50 -7.83 6.50
N MET A 81 4.23 -7.85 6.09
CA MET A 81 3.14 -7.13 6.77
C MET A 81 1.99 -8.11 7.07
N ASN A 82 1.40 -8.02 8.27
CA ASN A 82 0.23 -8.84 8.58
C ASN A 82 -1.04 -8.30 7.92
N VAL A 83 -1.92 -9.21 7.51
CA VAL A 83 -3.14 -8.89 6.77
C VAL A 83 -4.33 -8.93 7.71
N TRP A 84 -5.17 -7.89 7.69
CA TRP A 84 -6.37 -7.76 8.52
C TRP A 84 -7.57 -7.36 7.68
N LYS A 85 -8.77 -7.54 8.22
CA LYS A 85 -10.00 -6.97 7.67
C LYS A 85 -10.47 -5.81 8.56
N PRO A 86 -10.03 -4.57 8.29
CA PRO A 86 -10.48 -3.40 9.05
C PRO A 86 -11.96 -3.10 8.77
N ARG A 87 -12.64 -2.50 9.76
CA ARG A 87 -13.90 -1.81 9.53
C ARG A 87 -13.66 -0.53 8.73
N ILE A 88 -14.38 -0.36 7.62
CA ILE A 88 -14.39 0.87 6.82
C ILE A 88 -15.73 1.57 7.03
N GLN A 89 -15.72 2.84 7.44
CA GLN A 89 -16.96 3.56 7.76
C GLN A 89 -17.74 3.96 6.50
N GLU A 90 -17.04 4.49 5.50
CA GLU A 90 -17.64 5.18 4.36
C GLU A 90 -17.40 4.42 3.07
N ALA A 91 -18.34 4.49 2.13
CA ALA A 91 -18.23 3.82 0.84
C ALA A 91 -17.00 4.29 0.03
N ARG A 92 -16.63 5.57 0.15
CA ARG A 92 -15.43 6.19 -0.44
C ARG A 92 -14.22 6.19 0.50
N GLY A 93 -14.28 5.47 1.61
CA GLY A 93 -13.16 5.31 2.55
C GLY A 93 -12.32 4.09 2.22
N PHE A 94 -11.10 4.03 2.73
CA PHE A 94 -10.26 2.84 2.66
C PHE A 94 -9.32 2.74 3.87
N SER A 95 -8.72 1.56 4.04
CA SER A 95 -7.53 1.37 4.85
C SER A 95 -6.53 0.50 4.09
N LEU A 96 -5.26 0.87 4.12
CA LEU A 96 -4.21 0.12 3.44
C LEU A 96 -2.97 -0.09 4.31
N SER A 97 -2.13 -1.01 3.83
CA SER A 97 -0.82 -1.35 4.36
C SER A 97 0.11 -1.59 3.18
N GLN A 98 1.15 -0.79 3.01
CA GLN A 98 1.98 -0.88 1.81
C GLN A 98 3.43 -0.44 1.99
N ILE A 99 4.21 -0.68 0.93
CA ILE A 99 5.52 -0.09 0.68
C ILE A 99 5.36 0.99 -0.39
N TRP A 100 5.94 2.17 -0.17
CA TRP A 100 6.14 3.20 -1.20
C TRP A 100 7.62 3.22 -1.59
N VAL A 101 7.89 3.21 -2.90
CA VAL A 101 9.22 3.47 -3.47
C VAL A 101 9.13 4.78 -4.24
N VAL A 102 9.86 5.80 -3.78
CA VAL A 102 9.65 7.19 -4.19
C VAL A 102 10.90 7.76 -4.85
N GLY A 103 10.72 8.41 -6.00
CA GLY A 103 11.77 9.08 -6.77
C GLY A 103 11.33 10.45 -7.28
N GLY A 104 12.29 11.27 -7.70
CA GLY A 104 12.03 12.62 -8.22
C GLY A 104 11.72 13.68 -7.17
N ASN A 105 11.51 14.91 -7.62
CA ASN A 105 11.11 16.03 -6.75
C ASN A 105 9.62 15.94 -6.43
N ASP A 106 9.15 16.69 -5.44
CA ASP A 106 7.73 16.77 -5.09
C ASP A 106 6.89 17.40 -6.23
N GLY A 107 5.56 17.33 -6.10
CA GLY A 107 4.64 17.83 -7.12
C GLY A 107 4.63 16.94 -8.37
N PRO A 108 4.51 17.53 -9.58
CA PRO A 108 4.48 16.78 -10.83
C PRO A 108 5.76 15.99 -11.14
N GLY A 109 6.87 16.26 -10.45
CA GLY A 109 8.11 15.50 -10.57
C GLY A 109 8.10 14.18 -9.79
N LEU A 110 7.10 13.93 -8.96
CA LEU A 110 7.09 12.79 -8.06
C LEU A 110 6.76 11.52 -8.84
N ASN A 111 7.58 10.48 -8.67
CA ASN A 111 7.30 9.15 -9.20
C ASN A 111 7.21 8.19 -8.03
N THR A 112 6.15 7.37 -8.02
CA THR A 112 5.97 6.36 -6.98
C THR A 112 5.59 5.01 -7.58
N ILE A 113 6.10 3.97 -6.92
CA ILE A 113 5.63 2.59 -7.05
C ILE A 113 5.15 2.14 -5.68
N GLU A 114 3.99 1.51 -5.64
CA GLU A 114 3.32 1.11 -4.42
C GLU A 114 2.86 -0.34 -4.53
N ALA A 115 3.08 -1.12 -3.46
CA ALA A 115 2.54 -2.47 -3.36
C ALA A 115 2.25 -2.87 -1.91
N GLY A 116 1.15 -3.59 -1.73
CA GLY A 116 0.70 -4.00 -0.40
C GLY A 116 -0.68 -4.63 -0.43
N TRP A 117 -1.43 -4.44 0.65
CA TRP A 117 -2.84 -4.82 0.71
C TRP A 117 -3.71 -3.64 1.14
N HIS A 118 -4.95 -3.62 0.65
CA HIS A 118 -5.94 -2.62 1.03
C HIS A 118 -7.33 -3.23 1.23
N ALA A 119 -8.14 -2.55 2.02
CA ALA A 119 -9.57 -2.72 2.13
C ALA A 119 -10.21 -1.45 1.55
N ASP A 120 -10.65 -1.55 0.30
CA ASP A 120 -11.16 -0.43 -0.50
C ASP A 120 -12.51 -0.82 -1.13
N PRO A 121 -13.62 -0.57 -0.41
CA PRO A 121 -14.96 -0.86 -0.93
C PRO A 121 -15.31 -0.04 -2.17
N ASP A 122 -14.72 1.14 -2.38
CA ASP A 122 -15.00 1.96 -3.57
C ASP A 122 -14.49 1.27 -4.83
N LEU A 123 -13.27 0.72 -4.77
CA LEU A 123 -12.65 -0.02 -5.87
C LEU A 123 -13.21 -1.43 -6.06
N HIS A 124 -13.98 -1.95 -5.11
CA HIS A 124 -14.34 -3.37 -5.05
C HIS A 124 -15.84 -3.61 -4.81
N GLY A 125 -16.69 -2.75 -5.35
CA GLY A 125 -18.13 -2.99 -5.39
C GLY A 125 -18.81 -2.97 -4.01
N GLY A 126 -18.17 -2.39 -3.00
CA GLY A 126 -18.61 -2.36 -1.61
C GLY A 126 -17.93 -3.40 -0.71
N ASP A 127 -17.06 -4.26 -1.24
CA ASP A 127 -16.35 -5.28 -0.46
C ASP A 127 -15.05 -4.73 0.17
N ALA A 128 -15.07 -4.55 1.49
CA ALA A 128 -13.91 -4.14 2.29
C ALA A 128 -12.99 -5.31 2.72
N SER A 129 -13.10 -6.49 2.11
CA SER A 129 -12.17 -7.60 2.39
C SER A 129 -10.78 -7.27 1.83
N PRO A 130 -9.69 -7.60 2.56
CA PRO A 130 -8.35 -7.21 2.16
C PRO A 130 -7.96 -7.87 0.84
N ARG A 131 -7.43 -7.08 -0.06
CA ARG A 131 -6.98 -7.49 -1.39
C ARG A 131 -5.57 -7.02 -1.62
N ILE A 132 -4.81 -7.81 -2.37
CA ILE A 132 -3.51 -7.34 -2.85
C ILE A 132 -3.73 -6.25 -3.88
N PHE A 133 -2.90 -5.21 -3.82
CA PHE A 133 -2.90 -4.19 -4.85
C PHE A 133 -1.50 -3.73 -5.18
N ILE A 134 -1.42 -3.11 -6.34
CA ILE A 134 -0.32 -2.23 -6.71
C ILE A 134 -0.87 -0.88 -7.16
N PHE A 135 -0.05 0.15 -7.05
CA PHE A 135 -0.29 1.45 -7.65
C PHE A 135 1.04 2.01 -8.19
N TRP A 136 0.97 2.90 -9.17
CA TRP A 136 2.12 3.68 -9.62
C TRP A 136 1.65 5.04 -10.09
N THR A 137 2.53 6.05 -10.04
CA THR A 137 2.33 7.33 -10.73
C THR A 137 3.68 7.87 -11.21
N SER A 138 3.67 8.57 -12.34
CA SER A 138 4.84 9.24 -12.90
C SER A 138 4.73 10.76 -12.85
N ASP A 139 3.65 11.29 -12.28
CA ASP A 139 3.32 12.71 -12.28
C ASP A 139 2.71 13.18 -10.95
N GLY A 140 3.12 12.58 -9.83
CA GLY A 140 2.66 13.00 -8.50
C GLY A 140 1.16 12.91 -8.29
N TYR A 141 0.54 11.82 -8.78
CA TYR A 141 -0.89 11.52 -8.61
C TYR A 141 -1.83 12.49 -9.34
N HIS A 142 -1.33 13.21 -10.35
CA HIS A 142 -2.14 14.16 -11.10
C HIS A 142 -2.99 13.50 -12.18
N LYS A 143 -2.39 12.74 -13.10
CA LYS A 143 -3.10 12.10 -14.23
C LYS A 143 -2.59 10.70 -14.54
N ALA A 144 -1.27 10.49 -14.45
CA ALA A 144 -0.62 9.24 -14.82
C ALA A 144 -0.58 8.29 -13.63
N GLY A 145 -1.01 7.05 -13.85
CA GLY A 145 -1.05 6.04 -12.80
C GLY A 145 -2.44 5.51 -12.50
N CYS A 146 -2.48 4.28 -11.99
CA CYS A 146 -3.71 3.64 -11.52
C CYS A 146 -3.41 2.43 -10.64
N TYR A 147 -4.46 1.94 -9.99
CA TYR A 147 -4.45 0.65 -9.31
C TYR A 147 -4.41 -0.51 -10.30
N ASN A 148 -3.61 -1.53 -9.97
CA ASN A 148 -3.62 -2.84 -10.63
C ASN A 148 -3.50 -2.73 -12.17
N HIS A 149 -4.38 -3.42 -12.89
CA HIS A 149 -4.48 -3.40 -14.36
C HIS A 149 -5.59 -2.47 -14.88
N LEU A 150 -5.98 -1.46 -14.09
CA LEU A 150 -7.04 -0.51 -14.51
C LEU A 150 -6.56 0.52 -15.53
N CYS A 151 -5.26 0.53 -15.83
CA CYS A 151 -4.60 1.25 -16.90
C CYS A 151 -3.30 0.52 -17.26
N SER A 152 -2.70 0.88 -18.41
CA SER A 152 -1.39 0.36 -18.80
C SER A 152 -0.30 0.89 -17.88
N GLY A 153 0.71 0.07 -17.59
CA GLY A 153 1.90 0.50 -16.84
C GLY A 153 2.66 -0.66 -16.22
N PHE A 154 1.96 -1.54 -15.50
CA PHE A 154 2.56 -2.76 -14.95
C PHE A 154 2.47 -3.93 -15.94
N VAL A 155 3.59 -4.60 -16.20
CA VAL A 155 3.64 -5.81 -17.02
C VAL A 155 3.67 -7.01 -16.09
N GLN A 156 2.51 -7.65 -15.91
CA GLN A 156 2.42 -8.87 -15.11
C GLN A 156 2.94 -10.07 -15.91
N THR A 157 3.76 -10.91 -15.27
CA THR A 157 4.30 -12.16 -15.82
C THR A 157 3.81 -13.38 -15.05
N ASN A 158 3.31 -13.19 -13.83
CA ASN A 158 2.78 -14.27 -13.01
C ASN A 158 1.40 -14.73 -13.49
N LYS A 159 1.23 -16.04 -13.69
CA LYS A 159 -0.03 -16.64 -14.13
C LYS A 159 -0.89 -17.23 -13.00
N ARG A 160 -0.45 -17.11 -11.75
CA ARG A 160 -1.06 -17.74 -10.56
C ARG A 160 -1.82 -16.76 -9.68
N ILE A 161 -1.43 -15.49 -9.67
CA ILE A 161 -1.95 -14.48 -8.75
C ILE A 161 -2.51 -13.32 -9.56
N ALA A 162 -3.80 -13.06 -9.41
CA ALA A 162 -4.43 -11.86 -9.93
C ALA A 162 -4.18 -10.68 -8.98
N LEU A 163 -3.83 -9.52 -9.54
CA LEU A 163 -3.86 -8.25 -8.80
C LEU A 163 -5.31 -7.86 -8.49
N GLY A 164 -5.56 -7.28 -7.32
CA GLY A 164 -6.92 -6.97 -6.82
C GLY A 164 -7.68 -8.18 -6.24
N ALA A 165 -7.05 -9.35 -6.18
CA ALA A 165 -7.67 -10.55 -5.61
C ALA A 165 -7.61 -10.58 -4.08
N LEU A 166 -8.55 -11.34 -3.51
CA LEU A 166 -8.70 -11.50 -2.07
C LEU A 166 -7.46 -12.14 -1.45
N LEU A 167 -7.03 -11.60 -0.31
CA LEU A 167 -6.05 -12.24 0.56
C LEU A 167 -6.77 -13.11 1.58
N LYS A 168 -6.46 -14.40 1.55
CA LYS A 168 -6.88 -15.37 2.54
C LYS A 168 -5.72 -16.34 2.84
N PRO A 169 -5.63 -16.85 4.07
CA PRO A 169 -6.35 -16.42 5.28
C PRO A 169 -5.90 -15.02 5.80
N ILE A 170 -6.64 -14.47 6.76
CA ILE A 170 -6.38 -13.16 7.39
C ILE A 170 -6.14 -13.30 8.89
N SER A 171 -5.41 -12.35 9.48
CA SER A 171 -5.05 -12.36 10.90
C SER A 171 -6.26 -12.11 11.79
N THR A 172 -6.20 -12.61 13.04
CA THR A 172 -7.26 -12.44 14.04
C THR A 172 -6.69 -12.04 15.39
N TYR A 173 -7.48 -11.31 16.20
CA TYR A 173 -7.06 -10.82 17.51
C TYR A 173 -6.75 -11.98 18.46
N ASN A 174 -5.54 -12.00 19.04
CA ASN A 174 -4.98 -13.10 19.83
C ASN A 174 -5.02 -14.48 19.14
N GLY A 175 -5.13 -14.50 17.82
CA GLY A 175 -5.21 -15.73 17.03
C GLY A 175 -4.10 -15.82 15.98
N PRO A 176 -4.27 -16.71 14.99
CA PRO A 176 -3.34 -16.86 13.88
C PRO A 176 -3.03 -15.53 13.19
N GLN A 177 -1.75 -15.32 12.86
CA GLN A 177 -1.24 -14.14 12.16
C GLN A 177 -0.76 -14.55 10.78
N PHE A 178 -1.26 -13.88 9.74
CA PHE A 178 -0.91 -14.19 8.36
C PHE A 178 -0.27 -12.99 7.68
N LEU A 179 0.79 -13.27 6.92
CA LEU A 179 1.69 -12.26 6.39
C LEU A 179 1.67 -12.24 4.87
N LEU A 180 1.71 -11.03 4.33
CA LEU A 180 2.10 -10.77 2.96
C LEU A 180 3.55 -10.30 2.95
N ILE A 181 4.41 -10.97 2.18
CA ILE A 181 5.79 -10.52 1.96
C ILE A 181 5.83 -9.79 0.62
N VAL A 182 6.30 -8.56 0.62
CA VAL A 182 6.44 -7.71 -0.58
C VAL A 182 7.90 -7.36 -0.76
N GLN A 183 8.41 -7.54 -1.97
CA GLN A 183 9.72 -7.06 -2.39
C GLN A 183 9.61 -6.32 -3.71
N ILE A 184 10.10 -5.08 -3.73
CA ILE A 184 10.23 -4.26 -4.94
C ILE A 184 11.71 -3.99 -5.15
N TRP A 185 12.23 -4.21 -6.35
CA TRP A 185 13.63 -3.90 -6.65
C TRP A 185 13.84 -3.50 -8.10
N LYS A 186 14.85 -2.69 -8.33
CA LYS A 186 15.32 -2.33 -9.66
C LYS A 186 16.28 -3.40 -10.16
N ASP A 187 15.92 -4.08 -11.25
CA ASP A 187 16.80 -5.06 -11.87
C ASP A 187 18.00 -4.36 -12.52
N PRO A 188 19.25 -4.71 -12.16
CA PRO A 188 20.44 -4.09 -12.73
C PRO A 188 20.64 -4.38 -14.22
N LYS A 189 20.01 -5.44 -14.76
CA LYS A 189 20.16 -5.81 -16.18
C LYS A 189 19.21 -5.03 -17.09
N SER A 190 17.90 -5.15 -16.86
CA SER A 190 16.88 -4.46 -17.68
C SER A 190 16.70 -2.99 -17.31
N GLY A 191 16.94 -2.65 -16.03
CA GLY A 191 16.57 -1.37 -15.44
C GLY A 191 15.10 -1.31 -14.98
N ASN A 192 14.30 -2.35 -15.19
CA ASN A 192 12.90 -2.36 -14.77
C ASN A 192 12.76 -2.52 -13.26
N TRP A 193 11.66 -2.04 -12.70
CA TRP A 193 11.33 -2.25 -11.30
C TRP A 193 10.44 -3.48 -11.17
N TRP A 194 10.93 -4.52 -10.51
CA TRP A 194 10.24 -5.79 -10.34
C TRP A 194 9.51 -5.85 -9.01
N LEU A 195 8.38 -6.55 -9.02
CA LEU A 195 7.60 -6.92 -7.85
C LEU A 195 7.66 -8.45 -7.66
N GLN A 196 7.95 -8.87 -6.43
CA GLN A 196 7.83 -10.24 -5.99
C GLN A 196 7.04 -10.32 -4.69
N LEU A 197 6.24 -11.37 -4.57
CA LEU A 197 5.46 -11.66 -3.38
C LEU A 197 5.85 -12.99 -2.76
N ASN A 198 5.79 -13.08 -1.44
CA ASN A 198 6.00 -14.33 -0.69
C ASN A 198 7.28 -15.08 -1.10
N GLU A 199 8.33 -14.33 -1.44
CA GLU A 199 9.67 -14.79 -1.82
C GLU A 199 9.78 -15.64 -3.10
N LYS A 200 8.66 -16.00 -3.72
CA LYS A 200 8.61 -16.94 -4.86
C LYS A 200 7.81 -16.43 -6.04
N GLU A 201 6.77 -15.64 -5.77
CA GLU A 201 5.81 -15.23 -6.79
C GLU A 201 6.32 -13.97 -7.48
N LEU A 202 7.10 -14.15 -8.55
CA LEU A 202 7.57 -13.04 -9.39
C LEU A 202 6.39 -12.48 -10.18
N MET A 203 5.82 -11.38 -9.69
CA MET A 203 4.57 -10.83 -10.20
C MET A 203 4.71 -10.22 -11.58
N GLY A 204 5.79 -9.46 -11.79
CA GLY A 204 5.98 -8.67 -12.99
C GLY A 204 6.80 -7.43 -12.69
N TYR A 205 6.75 -6.44 -13.59
CA TYR A 205 7.57 -5.25 -13.49
C TYR A 205 6.89 -3.99 -14.02
N TRP A 206 7.32 -2.84 -13.50
CA TRP A 206 7.13 -1.54 -14.12
C TRP A 206 8.32 -1.27 -15.05
N PRO A 207 8.08 -0.98 -16.35
CA PRO A 207 9.12 -0.58 -17.29
C PRO A 207 9.86 0.68 -16.80
N LYS A 208 11.17 0.76 -17.03
CA LYS A 208 11.95 1.93 -16.62
C LYS A 208 11.49 3.24 -17.29
N GLU A 209 10.98 3.14 -18.51
CA GLU A 209 10.46 4.27 -19.30
C GLU A 209 9.19 4.87 -18.68
N LEU A 210 8.45 4.08 -17.88
CA LEU A 210 7.24 4.53 -17.20
C LEU A 210 7.54 5.54 -16.09
N LEU A 211 8.71 5.43 -15.47
CA LEU A 211 9.05 6.11 -14.22
C LEU A 211 10.41 6.81 -14.35
N PRO A 212 10.50 7.90 -15.13
CA PRO A 212 11.77 8.58 -15.42
C PRO A 212 12.49 9.03 -14.15
N ASN A 213 11.76 9.45 -13.11
CA ASN A 213 12.37 9.90 -11.86
C ASN A 213 12.71 8.77 -10.88
N LEU A 214 12.46 7.51 -11.27
CA LEU A 214 12.98 6.29 -10.66
C LEU A 214 13.95 5.55 -11.62
N ALA A 215 14.39 6.19 -12.71
CA ALA A 215 15.26 5.57 -13.70
C ALA A 215 16.61 5.15 -13.12
N ASN A 216 17.11 5.89 -12.12
CA ASN A 216 18.35 5.55 -11.41
C ASN A 216 18.04 4.81 -10.11
N ALA A 217 17.45 5.48 -9.13
CA ALA A 217 17.20 4.91 -7.81
C ALA A 217 16.01 5.62 -7.17
N ALA A 218 15.47 5.04 -6.11
CA ALA A 218 14.57 5.73 -5.21
C ALA A 218 15.37 6.65 -4.27
N ARG A 219 14.79 7.81 -3.93
CA ARG A 219 15.33 8.72 -2.91
C ARG A 219 14.79 8.45 -1.51
N THR A 220 13.62 7.81 -1.46
CA THR A 220 12.90 7.50 -0.23
C THR A 220 12.20 6.16 -0.40
N VAL A 221 12.22 5.35 0.65
CA VAL A 221 11.36 4.18 0.79
C VAL A 221 10.54 4.34 2.05
N GLU A 222 9.26 4.03 1.97
CA GLU A 222 8.31 4.18 3.08
C GLU A 222 7.50 2.90 3.29
N TRP A 223 7.08 2.69 4.53
CA TRP A 223 6.24 1.57 4.94
C TRP A 223 5.19 2.07 5.93
N GLY A 224 3.98 1.51 5.86
CA GLY A 224 2.98 1.76 6.89
C GLY A 224 1.55 1.76 6.36
N GLY A 225 0.68 2.40 7.13
CA GLY A 225 -0.74 2.46 6.85
C GLY A 225 -1.22 3.86 6.49
N GLU A 226 -2.30 3.88 5.72
CA GLU A 226 -3.03 5.07 5.29
C GLU A 226 -4.53 4.77 5.38
N VAL A 227 -5.29 5.79 5.78
CA VAL A 227 -6.75 5.78 5.78
C VAL A 227 -7.28 7.10 5.26
N VAL A 228 -8.56 7.12 4.90
CA VAL A 228 -9.31 8.35 4.62
C VAL A 228 -10.28 8.67 5.74
N ASN A 229 -10.24 9.92 6.19
CA ASN A 229 -11.19 10.54 7.08
C ASN A 229 -11.93 11.66 6.33
N ILE A 230 -13.25 11.55 6.19
CA ILE A 230 -14.09 12.56 5.52
C ILE A 230 -14.79 13.51 6.51
N GLU A 231 -14.53 13.37 7.81
CA GLU A 231 -15.17 14.12 8.89
C GLU A 231 -16.71 14.20 8.79
N LYS A 232 -17.35 13.10 8.42
CA LYS A 232 -18.80 13.05 8.25
C LYS A 232 -19.50 13.47 9.53
N ASN A 233 -20.42 14.43 9.41
CA ASN A 233 -21.12 15.06 10.54
C ASN A 233 -20.19 15.72 11.57
N GLY A 234 -19.01 16.18 11.14
CA GLY A 234 -18.03 16.85 12.01
C GLY A 234 -17.35 15.91 13.01
N GLN A 235 -17.33 14.61 12.74
CA GLN A 235 -16.71 13.60 13.61
C GLN A 235 -15.59 12.87 12.86
N HIS A 236 -14.54 12.54 13.58
CA HIS A 236 -13.49 11.66 13.07
C HIS A 236 -14.07 10.31 12.66
N THR A 237 -13.49 9.75 11.59
CA THR A 237 -13.86 8.43 11.08
C THR A 237 -13.65 7.31 12.10
N THR A 238 -14.52 6.30 12.04
CA THR A 238 -14.39 4.99 12.71
C THR A 238 -13.68 3.97 11.83
N THR A 239 -13.17 4.37 10.66
CA THR A 239 -12.33 3.53 9.81
C THR A 239 -11.11 3.08 10.60
N GLU A 240 -10.94 1.77 10.70
CA GLU A 240 -9.81 1.15 11.38
C GLU A 240 -8.58 1.18 10.46
N MET A 241 -7.42 1.56 11.01
CA MET A 241 -6.15 1.38 10.30
C MET A 241 -5.57 0.01 10.64
N GLY A 242 -5.33 -0.80 9.61
CA GLY A 242 -4.78 -2.15 9.79
C GLY A 242 -5.72 -3.06 10.57
N SER A 243 -5.36 -3.38 11.80
CA SER A 243 -6.11 -4.23 12.73
C SER A 243 -7.20 -3.48 13.50
N GLY A 244 -7.18 -2.15 13.48
CA GLY A 244 -8.00 -1.31 14.36
C GLY A 244 -7.45 -1.14 15.78
N HIS A 245 -6.35 -1.81 16.11
CA HIS A 245 -5.73 -1.77 17.43
C HIS A 245 -4.47 -0.90 17.47
N PHE A 246 -4.22 -0.30 18.64
CA PHE A 246 -3.05 0.55 18.83
C PHE A 246 -1.77 -0.28 18.90
N PRO A 247 -0.62 0.28 18.46
CA PRO A 247 0.66 -0.42 18.47
C PRO A 247 1.15 -0.83 19.87
N SER A 248 0.62 -0.22 20.93
CA SER A 248 0.92 -0.60 22.31
C SER A 248 0.43 -2.01 22.68
N GLU A 249 -0.55 -2.54 21.95
CA GLU A 249 -1.08 -3.88 22.19
C GLU A 249 -0.16 -5.01 21.68
N GLY A 250 0.75 -4.70 20.73
CA GLY A 250 1.80 -5.62 20.30
C GLY A 250 1.34 -6.81 19.45
N PHE A 251 2.16 -7.86 19.42
CA PHE A 251 1.96 -9.03 18.56
C PHE A 251 0.64 -9.76 18.85
N GLY A 252 -0.01 -10.25 17.79
CA GLY A 252 -1.30 -10.94 17.87
C GLY A 252 -2.50 -10.00 17.90
N LYS A 253 -2.28 -8.69 18.11
CA LYS A 253 -3.34 -7.69 18.26
C LYS A 253 -3.20 -6.55 17.28
N ALA A 254 -2.04 -5.89 17.28
CA ALA A 254 -1.75 -4.77 16.41
C ALA A 254 -1.29 -5.23 15.02
N SER A 255 -1.47 -4.35 14.03
CA SER A 255 -0.83 -4.52 12.74
C SER A 255 0.66 -4.27 12.86
N HIS A 256 1.45 -4.97 12.04
CA HIS A 256 2.88 -4.82 12.05
C HIS A 256 3.51 -5.06 10.70
N PHE A 257 4.63 -4.37 10.50
CA PHE A 257 5.64 -4.75 9.54
C PHE A 257 6.83 -5.36 10.28
N ARG A 258 7.42 -6.39 9.70
CA ARG A 258 8.67 -7.01 10.16
C ARG A 258 9.57 -7.36 8.99
N VAL A 259 10.85 -7.59 9.27
CA VAL A 259 11.87 -7.76 8.24
C VAL A 259 11.83 -6.57 7.28
N VAL A 260 11.74 -5.36 7.84
CA VAL A 260 11.77 -4.12 7.07
C VAL A 260 13.19 -3.93 6.56
N LYS A 261 13.35 -3.89 5.23
CA LYS A 261 14.66 -3.85 4.56
C LYS A 261 14.64 -2.87 3.40
N ILE A 262 15.81 -2.30 3.13
CA ILE A 262 16.12 -1.61 1.88
C ILE A 262 17.02 -2.47 1.01
N ILE A 263 17.10 -2.15 -0.28
CA ILE A 263 18.13 -2.65 -1.20
C ILE A 263 19.02 -1.48 -1.53
N ASP A 264 20.31 -1.59 -1.20
CA ASP A 264 21.27 -0.51 -1.39
C ASP A 264 21.76 -0.39 -2.85
N THR A 265 22.66 0.56 -3.11
CA THR A 265 23.25 0.78 -4.44
C THR A 265 24.14 -0.37 -4.92
N SER A 266 24.58 -1.25 -4.03
CA SER A 266 25.31 -2.49 -4.32
C SER A 266 24.38 -3.69 -4.55
N ASN A 267 23.05 -3.46 -4.59
CA ASN A 267 22.02 -4.49 -4.72
C ASN A 267 21.99 -5.50 -3.54
N VAL A 268 22.40 -5.05 -2.35
CA VAL A 268 22.38 -5.86 -1.12
C VAL A 268 21.18 -5.47 -0.26
N ILE A 269 20.46 -6.48 0.23
CA ILE A 269 19.36 -6.30 1.20
C ILE A 269 19.96 -5.95 2.58
N ARG A 270 19.57 -4.81 3.15
CA ARG A 270 20.05 -4.33 4.45
C ARG A 270 18.92 -3.81 5.33
N ASP A 271 19.17 -3.75 6.64
CA ASP A 271 18.31 -2.99 7.54
C ASP A 271 18.39 -1.49 7.19
N PRO A 272 17.25 -0.78 7.14
CA PRO A 272 17.26 0.67 7.03
C PRO A 272 17.92 1.29 8.28
N VAL A 273 18.57 2.43 8.08
CA VAL A 273 19.17 3.23 9.16
C VAL A 273 18.52 4.61 9.17
N ARG A 274 18.50 5.27 10.34
CA ARG A 274 17.98 6.65 10.52
C ARG A 274 16.55 6.81 9.97
N MET A 275 15.66 5.90 10.36
CA MET A 275 14.27 5.95 9.94
C MET A 275 13.55 7.14 10.57
N THR A 276 12.68 7.79 9.80
CA THR A 276 11.75 8.81 10.29
C THR A 276 10.38 8.18 10.49
N THR A 277 9.61 8.63 11.49
CA THR A 277 8.22 8.22 11.71
C THR A 277 7.29 9.40 11.54
N VAL A 278 6.16 9.18 10.88
CA VAL A 278 5.11 10.17 10.67
C VAL A 278 3.79 9.58 11.11
N VAL A 279 3.06 10.31 11.95
CA VAL A 279 1.71 9.96 12.38
C VAL A 279 0.84 11.21 12.32
N SER A 280 -0.18 11.22 11.43
CA SER A 280 -1.01 12.41 11.20
C SER A 280 -1.85 12.79 12.41
N LYS A 281 -2.44 11.78 13.10
CA LYS A 281 -3.31 11.96 14.27
C LYS A 281 -2.99 10.91 15.35
N PRO A 282 -1.98 11.15 16.21
CA PRO A 282 -1.45 10.16 17.17
C PRO A 282 -2.45 9.58 18.17
N THR A 283 -3.55 10.28 18.44
CA THR A 283 -4.63 9.80 19.33
C THR A 283 -5.65 8.91 18.62
N CYS A 284 -5.67 8.91 17.28
CA CYS A 284 -6.60 8.16 16.43
C CYS A 284 -5.91 6.91 15.86
N TYR A 285 -4.67 7.10 15.40
CA TYR A 285 -3.76 6.09 14.85
C TYR A 285 -2.36 6.34 15.39
N ASN A 286 -1.55 5.29 15.54
CA ASN A 286 -0.20 5.47 16.05
C ASN A 286 0.77 4.42 15.47
N LEU A 287 2.07 4.65 15.63
CA LEU A 287 3.15 3.76 15.21
C LEU A 287 4.22 3.64 16.30
N LYS A 288 4.73 2.42 16.49
CA LYS A 288 5.83 2.14 17.43
C LYS A 288 6.89 1.27 16.75
N ASN A 289 8.07 1.84 16.55
CA ASN A 289 9.23 1.10 16.03
C ASN A 289 9.83 0.16 17.07
N GLY A 290 10.53 -0.85 16.57
CA GLY A 290 11.30 -1.79 17.37
C GLY A 290 12.37 -2.52 16.56
N TYR A 291 13.24 -3.21 17.28
CA TYR A 291 14.22 -4.12 16.70
C TYR A 291 14.26 -5.40 17.51
N SER A 292 14.31 -6.55 16.85
CA SER A 292 14.61 -7.82 17.51
C SER A 292 15.38 -8.73 16.57
N ARG A 293 16.20 -9.65 17.12
CA ARG A 293 16.95 -10.62 16.31
C ARG A 293 16.08 -11.40 15.30
N PRO A 294 14.89 -11.94 15.67
CA PRO A 294 14.08 -12.71 14.73
C PRO A 294 13.37 -11.87 13.67
N TRP A 295 13.06 -10.60 13.95
CA TRP A 295 12.28 -9.75 13.04
C TRP A 295 13.12 -8.68 12.33
N GLY A 296 14.37 -8.48 12.72
CA GLY A 296 15.16 -7.32 12.32
C GLY A 296 14.46 -6.03 12.76
N VAL A 297 14.52 -5.02 11.88
CA VAL A 297 13.70 -3.82 12.03
C VAL A 297 12.22 -4.17 11.82
N PHE A 298 11.39 -3.74 12.77
CA PHE A 298 9.95 -3.93 12.73
C PHE A 298 9.23 -2.71 13.34
N PHE A 299 7.94 -2.62 13.08
CA PHE A 299 7.09 -1.67 13.80
C PHE A 299 5.67 -2.19 13.92
N TYR A 300 5.00 -1.80 14.99
CA TYR A 300 3.56 -1.92 15.10
C TYR A 300 2.91 -0.62 14.65
N TYR A 301 1.72 -0.69 14.06
CA TYR A 301 0.93 0.47 13.70
C TYR A 301 -0.56 0.13 13.73
N GLY A 302 -1.39 1.18 13.70
CA GLY A 302 -2.84 1.05 13.60
C GLY A 302 -3.58 1.92 14.60
N GLY A 303 -4.89 1.72 14.67
CA GLY A 303 -5.78 2.40 15.60
C GLY A 303 -7.24 2.36 15.12
N PRO A 304 -8.19 2.64 16.02
CA PRO A 304 -9.61 2.46 15.77
C PRO A 304 -10.24 3.59 14.94
N GLY A 305 -9.46 4.63 14.62
CA GLY A 305 -9.97 5.89 14.08
C GLY A 305 -10.56 6.73 15.20
N ARG A 306 -11.75 6.40 15.70
CA ARG A 306 -12.44 7.20 16.71
C ARG A 306 -12.47 6.52 18.08
N ASN A 307 -12.19 7.28 19.13
CA ASN A 307 -12.17 6.80 20.52
C ASN A 307 -12.30 7.99 21.51
N PRO A 308 -12.41 7.79 22.83
CA PRO A 308 -12.56 8.90 23.79
C PRO A 308 -11.42 9.93 23.83
N ARG A 309 -10.29 9.70 23.15
CA ARG A 309 -9.17 10.66 22.99
C ARG A 309 -9.01 11.15 21.54
N CYS A 310 -9.88 10.71 20.63
CA CYS A 310 -9.92 11.12 19.24
C CYS A 310 -11.39 11.27 18.79
N HIS A 311 -11.81 12.52 18.62
CA HIS A 311 -13.18 12.90 18.30
C HIS A 311 -13.29 13.46 16.90
#